data_AF-A0A2V8VEG4-F1
#
_entry.id   AF-A0A2V8VEG4-F1
#
_cell.length_a   1.000
_cell.length_b   1.000
_cell.length_c   1.000
_cell.angle_alpha   90.00
_cell.angle_beta   90.00
_cell.angle_gamma   90.00
#
_symmetry.space_group_name_H-M   'P 1'
#
loop_
_entity.id
_entity.type
_entity.pdbx_description
1 polymer ?
#
loop_
_entity_poly.entity_id
_entity_poly.type
_entity_poly.pdbx_seq_one_letter_code
_entity_poly.pdbx_strand_id
1 'polypeptide(L)'
;MPGFKHSGIPPAVLIACVFAFSLMTVALQVRALGIPYVDSGPQLARHRAVLEGTASDPWQYRVLSDLAVEEVLRLVEAMGAPHPVATAFILFRLLQNALIFVLAAAYFRSFELGEPLVLLGLSCLAWGMTHAVYNSDLQFNTYSDIIFYLAAALLLIRGRSLWIPAISVLAALNRETSLLIPLLVLGEENPGGRRQRALERPIVLAGIGLLAGVAVVWGLRFAYGPRLSGLSTPPLGLDMLRYNLFRNHSWVFLFATLGPLPIMAFLGRAGWPRRLRIWFWVLVPIWFLVHFFVAIVAEARLFLVPQVLIFIPGALLTVKGTADGGVGGPKNQGGTARQAPPEAAAASTAG
;
A
#
# COMPACT_ATOMS: atom_id res chain seq x y z
N MET A 1 2.88 37.47 -14.96
CA MET A 1 2.88 37.12 -13.52
C MET A 1 4.27 36.63 -13.16
N PRO A 2 5.00 37.31 -12.25
CA PRO A 2 6.31 36.87 -11.82
C PRO A 2 6.20 35.49 -11.16
N GLY A 3 6.94 34.52 -11.70
CA GLY A 3 6.90 33.14 -11.27
C GLY A 3 7.36 33.01 -9.82
N PHE A 4 6.45 32.63 -8.93
CA PHE A 4 6.83 32.10 -7.63
C PHE A 4 7.68 30.85 -7.88
N LYS A 5 9.00 30.97 -7.73
CA LYS A 5 9.88 29.81 -7.59
C LYS A 5 9.38 29.07 -6.37
N HIS A 6 8.70 27.95 -6.57
CA HIS A 6 8.37 27.05 -5.48
C HIS A 6 9.69 26.63 -4.84
N SER A 7 10.00 27.21 -3.67
CA SER A 7 11.08 26.73 -2.82
C SER A 7 10.70 25.33 -2.39
N GLY A 8 11.25 24.34 -3.09
CA GLY A 8 11.12 22.95 -2.68
C GLY A 8 11.58 22.79 -1.24
N ILE A 9 10.93 21.89 -0.51
CA ILE A 9 11.36 21.56 0.85
C ILE A 9 12.80 21.02 0.77
N PRO A 10 13.73 21.52 1.59
CA PRO A 10 15.10 21.05 1.57
C PRO A 10 15.14 19.53 1.79
N PRO A 11 15.95 18.77 1.04
CA PRO A 11 16.06 17.31 1.20
C PRO A 11 16.32 16.86 2.64
N ALA A 12 17.10 17.65 3.38
CA ALA A 12 17.38 17.41 4.80
C ALA A 12 16.11 17.40 5.68
N VAL A 13 15.13 18.27 5.39
CA VAL A 13 13.86 18.31 6.13
C VAL A 13 13.05 17.05 5.86
N LEU A 14 12.98 16.61 4.60
CA LEU A 14 12.29 15.36 4.26
C LEU A 14 12.94 14.15 4.95
N ILE A 15 14.27 14.06 4.93
CA ILE A 15 15.01 12.98 5.60
C ILE A 15 14.74 13.00 7.10
N ALA A 16 14.76 14.19 7.72
CA ALA A 16 14.44 14.34 9.14
C ALA A 16 12.99 13.90 9.44
N CYS A 17 12.01 14.26 8.61
CA CYS A 17 10.63 13.81 8.76
C CYS A 17 10.49 12.29 8.61
N VAL A 18 11.13 11.69 7.61
CA VAL A 18 11.14 10.21 7.41
C VAL A 18 11.67 9.52 8.66
N PHE A 19 12.79 9.99 9.20
CA PHE A 19 13.39 9.41 10.40
C PHE A 19 12.50 9.62 11.63
N ALA A 20 12.00 10.85 11.83
CA ALA A 20 11.13 11.18 12.97
C ALA A 20 9.83 10.37 12.96
N PHE A 21 9.16 10.25 11.81
CA PHE A 21 7.94 9.45 11.68
C PHE A 21 8.21 7.95 11.87
N SER A 22 9.32 7.43 11.33
CA SER A 22 9.73 6.05 11.56
C SER A 22 9.97 5.78 13.04
N LEU A 23 10.77 6.61 13.69
CA LEU A 23 11.09 6.49 15.11
C LEU A 23 9.84 6.60 15.98
N MET A 24 9.00 7.60 15.74
CA MET A 24 7.77 7.84 16.51
C MET A 24 6.81 6.65 16.42
N THR A 25 6.53 6.16 15.21
CA THR A 25 5.60 5.04 15.00
C THR A 25 6.08 3.76 15.69
N VAL A 26 7.38 3.44 15.60
CA VAL A 26 7.94 2.25 16.26
C VAL A 26 8.02 2.42 17.77
N ALA A 27 8.49 3.58 18.26
CA ALA A 27 8.62 3.85 19.69
C ALA A 27 7.27 3.77 20.41
N LEU A 28 6.20 4.32 19.82
CA LEU A 28 4.86 4.23 20.39
C LEU A 28 4.34 2.78 20.42
N GLN A 29 4.58 2.01 19.37
CA GLN A 29 4.19 0.60 19.32
C GLN A 29 4.96 -0.25 20.34
N VAL A 30 6.28 -0.09 20.42
CA VAL A 30 7.13 -0.80 21.40
C VAL A 30 6.75 -0.41 22.82
N ARG A 31 6.46 0.87 23.08
CA ARG A 31 5.97 1.33 24.38
C ARG A 31 4.63 0.69 24.75
N ALA A 32 3.73 0.51 23.79
CA ALA A 32 2.43 -0.13 24.02
C ALA A 32 2.56 -1.63 24.30
N LEU A 33 3.52 -2.31 23.66
CA LEU A 33 3.77 -3.75 23.86
C LEU A 33 4.61 -4.04 25.11
N GLY A 34 5.59 -3.18 25.42
CA GLY A 34 6.61 -3.40 26.42
C GLY A 34 7.78 -4.25 25.92
N ILE A 35 9.00 -3.95 26.40
CA ILE A 35 10.21 -4.69 26.02
C ILE A 35 10.10 -6.20 26.30
N PRO A 36 9.57 -6.67 27.46
CA PRO A 36 9.45 -8.11 27.71
C PRO A 36 8.58 -8.85 26.69
N TYR A 37 7.56 -8.19 26.13
CA TYR A 37 6.74 -8.78 25.07
C TYR A 37 7.54 -9.05 23.80
N VAL A 38 8.46 -8.12 23.47
CA VAL A 38 9.29 -8.16 22.26
C VAL A 38 10.48 -9.09 22.43
N ASP A 39 11.22 -8.97 23.54
CA ASP A 39 12.52 -9.61 23.76
C ASP A 39 12.40 -11.10 24.09
N SER A 40 11.44 -11.46 24.95
CA SER A 40 11.31 -12.83 25.47
C SER A 40 9.86 -13.35 25.45
N GLY A 41 8.93 -12.56 24.91
CA GLY A 41 7.49 -12.77 25.03
C GLY A 41 6.83 -13.37 23.78
N PRO A 42 5.52 -13.12 23.60
CA PRO A 42 4.74 -13.67 22.50
C PRO A 42 5.28 -13.33 21.10
N GLN A 43 5.96 -12.18 20.94
CA GLN A 43 6.56 -11.78 19.66
C GLN A 43 7.66 -12.76 19.24
N LEU A 44 8.60 -13.06 20.14
CA LEU A 44 9.69 -14.02 19.86
C LEU A 44 9.14 -15.43 19.69
N ALA A 45 8.17 -15.84 20.52
CA ALA A 45 7.54 -17.15 20.40
C ALA A 45 6.87 -17.34 19.04
N ARG A 46 6.17 -16.32 18.52
CA ARG A 46 5.54 -16.37 17.20
C ARG A 46 6.57 -16.41 16.08
N HIS A 47 7.62 -15.59 16.17
CA HIS A 47 8.73 -15.59 15.22
C HIS A 47 9.37 -16.97 15.09
N ARG A 48 9.74 -17.59 16.22
CA ARG A 48 10.28 -18.95 16.25
C ARG A 48 9.29 -19.97 15.68
N ALA A 49 8.02 -19.88 16.04
CA ALA A 49 7.01 -20.77 15.50
C ALA A 49 6.88 -20.68 13.97
N VAL A 50 7.09 -19.51 13.35
CA VAL A 50 7.12 -19.38 11.88
C VAL A 50 8.35 -20.07 11.32
N LEU A 51 9.55 -19.81 11.87
CA LEU A 51 10.81 -20.43 11.41
C LEU A 51 10.80 -21.96 11.56
N GLU A 52 10.19 -22.47 12.63
CA GLU A 52 10.05 -23.90 12.91
C GLU A 52 8.89 -24.56 12.15
N GLY A 53 8.06 -23.79 11.43
CA GLY A 53 6.89 -24.32 10.73
C GLY A 53 5.78 -24.83 11.66
N THR A 54 5.71 -24.33 12.89
CA THR A 54 4.73 -24.70 13.93
C THR A 54 3.68 -23.61 14.19
N ALA A 55 3.81 -22.42 13.59
CA ALA A 55 2.83 -21.35 13.71
C ALA A 55 1.45 -21.76 13.17
N SER A 56 0.40 -21.10 13.68
CA SER A 56 -0.98 -21.29 13.22
C SER A 56 -1.26 -20.58 11.89
N ASP A 57 -2.33 -21.00 11.21
CA ASP A 57 -2.83 -20.30 10.02
C ASP A 57 -3.39 -18.92 10.43
N PRO A 58 -3.06 -17.83 9.70
CA PRO A 58 -2.32 -17.79 8.43
C PRO A 58 -0.82 -17.47 8.58
N TRP A 59 -0.27 -17.34 9.79
CA TRP A 59 1.10 -16.86 10.00
C TRP A 59 2.19 -17.81 9.50
N GLN A 60 1.94 -19.13 9.56
CA GLN A 60 2.90 -20.16 9.16
C GLN A 60 3.44 -19.97 7.73
N TYR A 61 2.63 -19.42 6.82
CA TYR A 61 2.98 -19.28 5.41
C TYR A 61 3.63 -17.92 5.07
N ARG A 62 3.99 -17.12 6.08
CA ARG A 62 4.48 -15.74 5.91
C ARG A 62 5.96 -15.64 6.24
N VAL A 63 6.77 -16.45 5.56
CA VAL A 63 8.15 -16.75 5.94
C VAL A 63 9.14 -15.63 5.63
N LEU A 64 8.92 -14.82 4.58
CA LEU A 64 9.96 -13.91 4.08
C LEU A 64 10.43 -12.88 5.12
N SER A 65 9.49 -12.21 5.79
CA SER A 65 9.84 -11.20 6.79
C SER A 65 10.49 -11.78 8.04
N ASP A 66 10.08 -12.99 8.45
CA ASP A 66 10.68 -13.68 9.59
C ASP A 66 12.11 -14.13 9.26
N LEU A 67 12.36 -14.64 8.06
CA LEU A 67 13.73 -14.93 7.60
C LEU A 67 14.60 -13.67 7.53
N ALA A 68 14.05 -12.55 7.08
CA ALA A 68 14.80 -11.30 6.99
C ALA A 68 15.17 -10.73 8.38
N VAL A 69 14.27 -10.81 9.37
CA VAL A 69 14.57 -10.31 10.72
C VAL A 69 15.53 -11.25 11.48
N GLU A 70 15.50 -12.54 11.20
CA GLU A 70 16.46 -13.53 11.74
C GLU A 70 17.90 -13.19 11.35
N GLU A 71 18.14 -12.74 10.11
CA GLU A 71 19.49 -12.31 9.71
C GLU A 71 19.94 -11.02 10.43
N VAL A 72 19.00 -10.11 10.72
CA VAL A 72 19.29 -8.93 11.56
C VAL A 72 19.61 -9.34 13.00
N LEU A 73 18.89 -10.34 13.53
CA LEU A 73 19.14 -10.88 14.86
C LEU A 73 20.57 -11.43 14.98
N ARG A 74 20.98 -12.29 14.05
CA ARG A 74 22.35 -12.84 14.04
C ARG A 74 23.42 -11.76 13.96
N LEU A 75 23.19 -10.71 13.17
CA LEU A 75 24.12 -9.57 13.09
C LEU A 75 24.22 -8.82 14.43
N VAL A 76 23.08 -8.58 15.08
CA VAL A 76 23.01 -7.88 16.37
C VAL A 76 23.62 -8.71 17.50
N GLU A 77 23.42 -10.03 17.50
CA GLU A 77 24.09 -10.97 18.42
C GLU A 77 25.61 -10.96 18.22
N ALA A 78 26.08 -10.98 16.98
CA ALA A 78 27.50 -10.89 16.66
C ALA A 78 28.16 -9.58 17.13
N MET A 79 27.39 -8.49 17.23
CA MET A 79 27.84 -7.21 17.80
C MET A 79 27.81 -7.18 19.34
N GLY A 80 27.34 -8.23 20.01
CA GLY A 80 27.30 -8.31 21.47
C GLY A 80 26.28 -7.37 22.12
N ALA A 81 25.16 -7.08 21.44
CA ALA A 81 24.12 -6.23 22.01
C ALA A 81 23.51 -6.88 23.28
N PRO A 82 23.25 -6.11 24.37
CA PRO A 82 22.68 -6.66 25.60
C PRO A 82 21.29 -7.31 25.46
N HIS A 83 20.46 -6.79 24.55
CA HIS A 83 19.10 -7.29 24.25
C HIS A 83 18.96 -7.57 22.76
N PRO A 84 19.61 -8.62 22.24
CA PRO A 84 19.77 -8.79 20.80
C PRO A 84 18.44 -8.96 20.08
N VAL A 85 17.48 -9.68 20.67
CA VAL A 85 16.13 -9.89 20.10
C VAL A 85 15.37 -8.58 19.99
N ALA A 86 15.19 -7.85 21.10
CA ALA A 86 14.51 -6.57 21.08
C ALA A 86 15.20 -5.57 20.15
N THR A 87 16.52 -5.47 20.20
CA THR A 87 17.30 -4.58 19.32
C THR A 87 17.09 -4.92 17.85
N ALA A 88 17.19 -6.20 17.46
CA ALA A 88 17.00 -6.62 16.07
C ALA A 88 15.57 -6.38 15.57
N PHE A 89 14.57 -6.73 16.37
CA PHE A 89 13.15 -6.56 16.01
C PHE A 89 12.77 -5.08 15.86
N ILE A 90 13.24 -4.23 16.78
CA ILE A 90 13.02 -2.78 16.73
C ILE A 90 13.76 -2.17 15.53
N LEU A 91 15.02 -2.55 15.32
CA LEU A 91 15.83 -2.04 14.21
C LEU A 91 15.22 -2.42 12.86
N PHE A 92 14.85 -3.69 12.67
CA PHE A 92 14.20 -4.14 11.44
C PHE A 92 12.90 -3.37 11.18
N ARG A 93 12.09 -3.16 12.22
CA ARG A 93 10.86 -2.39 12.14
C ARG A 93 11.10 -0.92 11.75
N LEU A 94 12.13 -0.28 12.32
CA LEU A 94 12.54 1.09 11.97
C LEU A 94 12.98 1.19 10.51
N LEU A 95 13.76 0.21 10.03
CA LEU A 95 14.19 0.16 8.63
C LEU A 95 13.00 -0.03 7.67
N GLN A 96 12.05 -0.92 8.01
CA GLN A 96 10.82 -1.08 7.23
C GLN A 96 10.03 0.23 7.16
N ASN A 97 9.83 0.92 8.28
CA ASN A 97 9.09 2.19 8.29
C ASN A 97 9.80 3.29 7.53
N ALA A 98 11.12 3.42 7.67
CA ALA A 98 11.90 4.39 6.90
C ALA A 98 11.74 4.12 5.39
N LEU A 99 11.84 2.86 4.96
CA LEU A 99 11.64 2.47 3.57
C LEU A 99 10.21 2.76 3.08
N ILE A 100 9.18 2.47 3.89
CA ILE A 100 7.79 2.81 3.58
C ILE A 100 7.64 4.32 3.34
N PHE A 101 8.16 5.18 4.22
CA PHE A 101 8.05 6.63 4.05
C PHE A 101 8.83 7.14 2.83
N VAL A 102 10.02 6.60 2.55
CA VAL A 102 10.79 6.94 1.33
C VAL A 102 10.01 6.57 0.07
N LEU A 103 9.49 5.34 0.00
CA LEU A 103 8.71 4.88 -1.13
C LEU A 103 7.39 5.65 -1.27
N ALA A 104 6.70 5.94 -0.17
CA ALA A 104 5.49 6.75 -0.15
C ALA A 104 5.77 8.18 -0.64
N ALA A 105 6.86 8.81 -0.22
CA ALA A 105 7.24 10.14 -0.70
C ALA A 105 7.49 10.13 -2.22
N ALA A 106 8.23 9.14 -2.72
CA ALA A 106 8.46 8.97 -4.15
C ALA A 106 7.14 8.71 -4.91
N TYR A 107 6.24 7.94 -4.32
CA TYR A 107 4.94 7.61 -4.88
C TYR A 107 4.02 8.83 -4.95
N PHE A 108 3.91 9.61 -3.87
CA PHE A 108 3.10 10.83 -3.84
C PHE A 108 3.60 11.89 -4.83
N ARG A 109 4.93 12.06 -4.95
CA ARG A 109 5.53 12.95 -5.96
C ARG A 109 5.20 12.55 -7.40
N SER A 110 4.95 11.26 -7.66
CA SER A 110 4.57 10.80 -9.00
C SER A 110 3.21 11.30 -9.48
N PHE A 111 2.39 11.83 -8.57
CA PHE A 111 1.13 12.52 -8.88
C PHE A 111 1.30 14.04 -9.01
N GLU A 112 2.53 14.52 -9.17
CA GLU A 112 2.86 15.95 -9.29
C GLU A 112 2.35 16.76 -8.08
N LEU A 113 2.36 16.15 -6.90
CA LEU A 113 2.03 16.81 -5.65
C LEU A 113 3.21 17.65 -5.19
N GLY A 114 2.95 18.91 -4.81
CA GLY A 114 3.96 19.79 -4.23
C GLY A 114 4.46 19.25 -2.87
N GLU A 115 5.67 19.65 -2.49
CA GLU A 115 6.35 19.19 -1.28
C GLU A 115 5.51 19.31 0.02
N PRO A 116 4.73 20.39 0.25
CA PRO A 116 3.84 20.46 1.42
C PRO A 116 2.77 19.37 1.46
N LEU A 117 2.19 19.03 0.29
CA LEU A 117 1.21 17.95 0.18
C LEU A 117 1.85 16.57 0.36
N VAL A 118 3.10 16.40 -0.11
CA VAL A 118 3.87 15.18 0.15
C VAL A 118 4.09 15.00 1.66
N LEU A 119 4.56 16.04 2.36
CA LEU A 119 4.71 15.98 3.82
C LEU A 119 3.38 15.74 4.53
N LEU A 120 2.29 16.38 4.11
CA LEU A 120 0.96 16.12 4.65
C LEU A 120 0.57 14.64 4.47
N GLY A 121 0.83 14.06 3.29
CA GLY A 121 0.62 12.64 3.02
C GLY A 121 1.44 11.73 3.92
N LEU A 122 2.71 12.04 4.14
CA LEU A 122 3.57 11.28 5.06
C LEU A 122 3.08 11.39 6.52
N SER A 123 2.63 12.56 6.94
CA SER A 123 2.02 12.76 8.27
C SER A 123 0.75 11.94 8.42
N CYS A 124 -0.13 11.92 7.41
CA CYS A 124 -1.32 11.07 7.39
C CYS A 124 -0.98 9.58 7.46
N LEU A 125 0.09 9.15 6.77
CA LEU A 125 0.57 7.77 6.83
C LEU A 125 1.14 7.43 8.21
N ALA A 126 1.93 8.31 8.80
CA ALA A 126 2.47 8.15 10.15
C ALA A 126 1.36 8.05 11.20
N TRP A 127 0.33 8.88 11.07
CA TRP A 127 -0.88 8.81 11.87
C TRP A 127 -1.54 7.44 11.75
N GLY A 128 -1.86 7.00 10.52
CA GLY A 128 -2.51 5.71 10.29
C GLY A 128 -1.70 4.55 10.84
N MET A 129 -0.38 4.53 10.63
CA MET A 129 0.50 3.50 11.16
C MET A 129 0.56 3.49 12.70
N THR A 130 0.48 4.66 13.35
CA THR A 130 0.46 4.78 14.83
C THR A 130 -0.83 4.23 15.42
N HIS A 131 -1.97 4.44 14.76
CA HIS A 131 -3.27 3.97 15.25
C HIS A 131 -3.63 2.54 14.81
N ALA A 132 -2.83 1.94 13.94
CA ALA A 132 -2.99 0.58 13.46
C ALA A 132 -2.49 -0.53 14.43
N VAL A 133 -2.10 -0.16 15.66
CA VAL A 133 -1.41 -1.05 16.61
C VAL A 133 -2.33 -1.93 17.47
N TYR A 134 -3.65 -1.84 17.31
CA TYR A 134 -4.58 -2.65 18.11
C TYR A 134 -4.38 -4.16 17.87
N ASN A 135 -4.25 -4.90 18.97
CA ASN A 135 -3.99 -6.35 18.98
C ASN A 135 -2.90 -6.73 17.96
N SER A 136 -1.81 -5.96 17.97
CA SER A 136 -0.77 -6.03 16.97
C SER A 136 0.59 -6.16 17.64
N ASP A 137 1.21 -7.31 17.45
CA ASP A 137 2.65 -7.51 17.42
C ASP A 137 3.35 -6.48 16.49
N LEU A 138 4.67 -6.57 16.34
CA LEU A 138 5.42 -5.74 15.40
C LEU A 138 5.05 -6.00 13.91
N GLN A 139 4.43 -7.14 13.61
CA GLN A 139 3.76 -7.47 12.34
C GLN A 139 4.62 -7.19 11.09
N PHE A 140 5.85 -7.69 11.10
CA PHE A 140 6.83 -7.49 10.04
C PHE A 140 6.26 -7.75 8.63
N ASN A 141 5.46 -8.80 8.49
CA ASN A 141 4.81 -9.16 7.23
C ASN A 141 3.85 -8.08 6.69
N THR A 142 3.09 -7.40 7.55
CA THR A 142 2.13 -6.37 7.14
C THR A 142 2.85 -5.16 6.58
N TYR A 143 3.96 -4.75 7.20
CA TYR A 143 4.71 -3.60 6.74
C TYR A 143 5.58 -3.92 5.51
N SER A 144 6.07 -5.15 5.37
CA SER A 144 6.66 -5.62 4.10
C SER A 144 5.64 -5.63 2.96
N ASP A 145 4.38 -5.97 3.23
CA ASP A 145 3.32 -5.93 2.20
C ASP A 145 3.16 -4.50 1.65
N ILE A 146 3.15 -3.49 2.53
CA ILE A 146 3.12 -2.08 2.13
C ILE A 146 4.32 -1.72 1.24
N ILE A 147 5.53 -2.18 1.58
CA ILE A 147 6.74 -1.97 0.79
C ILE A 147 6.58 -2.56 -0.62
N PHE A 148 6.12 -3.81 -0.73
CA PHE A 148 5.92 -4.46 -2.03
C PHE A 148 4.88 -3.75 -2.90
N TYR A 149 3.76 -3.34 -2.31
CA TYR A 149 2.72 -2.59 -3.01
C TYR A 149 3.20 -1.23 -3.51
N LEU A 150 3.93 -0.46 -2.68
CA LEU A 150 4.49 0.83 -3.08
C LEU A 150 5.58 0.66 -4.16
N ALA A 151 6.46 -0.33 -4.01
CA ALA A 151 7.50 -0.62 -4.99
C ALA A 151 6.90 -1.07 -6.33
N ALA A 152 5.89 -1.94 -6.32
CA ALA A 152 5.17 -2.35 -7.52
C ALA A 152 4.51 -1.15 -8.22
N ALA A 153 3.79 -0.31 -7.48
CA ALA A 153 3.18 0.89 -8.01
C ALA A 153 4.21 1.82 -8.67
N LEU A 154 5.34 2.07 -8.01
CA LEU A 154 6.43 2.89 -8.53
C LEU A 154 7.11 2.30 -9.78
N LEU A 155 7.27 0.98 -9.85
CA LEU A 155 7.78 0.29 -11.03
C LEU A 155 6.83 0.47 -12.21
N LEU A 156 5.52 0.29 -12.00
CA LEU A 156 4.50 0.48 -13.04
C LEU A 156 4.40 1.92 -13.50
N ILE A 157 4.47 2.88 -12.57
CA ILE A 157 4.51 4.31 -12.91
C ILE A 157 5.68 4.62 -13.85
N ARG A 158 6.83 3.97 -13.63
CA ARG A 158 8.04 4.12 -14.46
C ARG A 158 8.08 3.21 -15.70
N GLY A 159 6.99 2.51 -16.02
CA GLY A 159 6.92 1.59 -17.18
C GLY A 159 7.85 0.38 -17.06
N ARG A 160 8.17 -0.05 -15.83
CA ARG A 160 9.08 -1.17 -15.52
C ARG A 160 8.30 -2.44 -15.15
N SER A 161 7.26 -2.77 -15.92
CA SER A 161 6.38 -3.93 -15.70
C SER A 161 7.09 -5.29 -15.75
N LEU A 162 8.29 -5.36 -16.32
CA LEU A 162 9.13 -6.58 -16.32
C LEU A 162 9.44 -7.11 -14.91
N TRP A 163 9.44 -6.24 -13.89
CA TRP A 163 9.74 -6.63 -12.51
C TRP A 163 8.53 -7.18 -11.75
N ILE A 164 7.32 -7.12 -12.32
CA ILE A 164 6.10 -7.54 -11.64
C ILE A 164 6.10 -9.04 -11.27
N PRO A 165 6.54 -9.97 -12.14
CA PRO A 165 6.65 -11.37 -11.72
C PRO A 165 7.55 -11.58 -10.50
N ALA A 166 8.73 -10.95 -10.48
CA ALA A 166 9.68 -11.09 -9.38
C ALA A 166 9.12 -10.50 -8.07
N ILE A 167 8.52 -9.32 -8.12
CA ILE A 167 7.95 -8.69 -6.92
C ILE A 167 6.74 -9.47 -6.40
N SER A 168 5.93 -10.05 -7.28
CA SER A 168 4.80 -10.90 -6.89
C SER A 168 5.23 -12.18 -6.19
N VAL A 169 6.32 -12.83 -6.65
CA VAL A 169 6.89 -14.01 -5.99
C VAL A 169 7.39 -13.67 -4.58
N LEU A 170 8.19 -12.61 -4.45
CA LEU A 170 8.70 -12.17 -3.15
C LEU A 170 7.57 -11.75 -2.21
N ALA A 171 6.59 -11.01 -2.70
CA ALA A 171 5.46 -10.58 -1.89
C ALA A 171 4.56 -11.76 -1.49
N ALA A 172 4.41 -12.79 -2.33
CA ALA A 172 3.65 -14.00 -2.02
C ALA A 172 4.27 -14.84 -0.90
N LEU A 173 5.61 -14.87 -0.81
CA LEU A 173 6.34 -15.46 0.33
C LEU A 173 6.12 -14.70 1.65
N ASN A 174 5.64 -13.46 1.56
CA ASN A 174 5.38 -12.60 2.71
C ASN A 174 3.91 -12.61 3.13
N ARG A 175 2.97 -12.57 2.17
CA ARG A 175 1.54 -12.51 2.46
C ARG A 175 0.68 -12.88 1.26
N GLU A 176 -0.43 -13.57 1.49
CA GLU A 176 -1.34 -14.02 0.42
C GLU A 176 -2.09 -12.86 -0.25
N THR A 177 -2.35 -11.76 0.47
CA THR A 177 -3.00 -10.56 -0.08
C THR A 177 -2.16 -9.90 -1.17
N SER A 178 -0.86 -10.19 -1.26
CA SER A 178 0.02 -9.71 -2.34
C SER A 178 -0.32 -10.27 -3.71
N LEU A 179 -1.16 -11.31 -3.80
CA LEU A 179 -1.69 -11.82 -5.08
C LEU A 179 -2.48 -10.77 -5.86
N LEU A 180 -2.83 -9.63 -5.25
CA LEU A 180 -3.46 -8.51 -5.97
C LEU A 180 -2.44 -7.56 -6.61
N ILE A 181 -1.13 -7.68 -6.33
CA ILE A 181 -0.08 -6.84 -6.96
C ILE A 181 -0.12 -6.90 -8.50
N PRO A 182 -0.20 -8.09 -9.15
CA PRO A 182 -0.29 -8.16 -10.60
C PRO A 182 -1.45 -7.34 -11.20
N LEU A 183 -2.56 -7.20 -10.46
CA LEU A 183 -3.73 -6.47 -10.94
C LEU A 183 -3.47 -4.96 -11.06
N LEU A 184 -2.43 -4.43 -10.41
CA LEU A 184 -2.02 -3.03 -10.58
C LEU A 184 -1.57 -2.74 -12.03
N VAL A 185 -1.17 -3.73 -12.81
CA VAL A 185 -0.82 -3.54 -14.23
C VAL A 185 -1.98 -2.95 -15.04
N LEU A 186 -3.23 -3.18 -14.62
CA LEU A 186 -4.40 -2.63 -15.30
C LEU A 186 -4.43 -1.09 -15.29
N GLY A 187 -3.72 -0.45 -14.37
CA GLY A 187 -3.55 1.01 -14.30
C GLY A 187 -2.34 1.55 -15.08
N GLU A 188 -1.61 0.72 -15.83
CA GLU A 188 -0.49 1.18 -16.65
C GLU A 188 -1.01 1.98 -17.86
N GLU A 189 -0.75 3.29 -17.83
CA GLU A 189 -1.05 4.18 -18.96
C GLU A 189 0.07 4.05 -20.01
N ASN A 190 -0.31 3.88 -21.28
CA ASN A 190 0.63 3.65 -22.37
C ASN A 190 0.99 5.00 -23.03
N PRO A 191 2.20 5.56 -22.85
CA PRO A 191 2.52 6.89 -23.33
C PRO A 191 2.69 6.99 -24.87
N GLY A 192 2.61 5.87 -25.61
CA GLY A 192 3.09 5.80 -27.00
C GLY A 192 2.07 5.69 -28.14
N GLY A 193 0.75 5.78 -27.91
CA GLY A 193 -0.27 5.77 -28.99
C GLY A 193 -0.41 4.49 -29.84
N ARG A 194 0.56 3.55 -29.80
CA ARG A 194 0.49 2.21 -30.43
C ARG A 194 -0.31 1.26 -29.53
N ARG A 195 -1.63 1.45 -29.58
CA ARG A 195 -2.61 1.07 -28.56
C ARG A 195 -2.81 -0.43 -28.29
N GLN A 196 -2.39 -1.33 -29.17
CA GLN A 196 -2.71 -2.77 -29.05
C GLN A 196 -1.54 -3.64 -28.58
N ARG A 197 -0.44 -3.75 -29.34
CA ARG A 197 0.69 -4.64 -28.97
C ARG A 197 1.42 -4.24 -27.69
N ALA A 198 1.33 -2.97 -27.28
CA ALA A 198 2.01 -2.49 -26.08
C ALA A 198 1.26 -2.79 -24.77
N LEU A 199 -0.02 -3.19 -24.81
CA LEU A 199 -0.78 -3.60 -23.61
C LEU A 199 -0.74 -5.11 -23.36
N GLU A 200 -0.49 -5.91 -24.40
CA GLU A 200 -0.41 -7.37 -24.27
C GLU A 200 0.73 -7.80 -23.35
N ARG A 201 1.92 -7.19 -23.49
CA ARG A 201 3.08 -7.57 -22.69
C ARG A 201 2.88 -7.36 -21.18
N PRO A 202 2.45 -6.19 -20.69
CA PRO A 202 2.18 -6.03 -19.26
C PRO A 202 1.13 -7.02 -18.73
N ILE A 203 0.04 -7.26 -19.48
CA ILE A 203 -1.01 -8.21 -19.06
C ILE A 203 -0.46 -9.63 -18.97
N VAL A 204 0.36 -10.06 -19.94
CA VAL A 204 1.04 -11.36 -19.89
C VAL A 204 1.97 -11.45 -18.67
N LEU A 205 2.74 -10.40 -18.40
CA LEU A 205 3.60 -10.35 -17.21
C LEU A 205 2.79 -10.38 -15.90
N ALA A 206 1.63 -9.74 -15.86
CA ALA A 206 0.70 -9.83 -14.73
C ALA A 206 0.18 -11.26 -14.56
N GLY A 207 -0.21 -11.92 -15.66
CA GLY A 207 -0.62 -13.33 -15.65
C GLY A 207 0.47 -14.25 -15.12
N ILE A 208 1.71 -14.09 -15.60
CA ILE A 208 2.89 -14.83 -15.10
C ILE A 208 3.10 -14.56 -13.61
N GLY A 209 3.07 -13.29 -13.19
CA GLY A 209 3.24 -12.91 -11.79
C GLY A 209 2.17 -13.47 -10.86
N LEU A 210 0.91 -13.48 -11.30
CA LEU A 210 -0.20 -14.08 -10.55
C LEU A 210 -0.03 -15.60 -10.44
N LEU A 211 0.26 -16.29 -11.54
CA LEU A 211 0.47 -17.74 -11.53
C LEU A 211 1.66 -18.14 -10.65
N ALA A 212 2.76 -17.40 -10.73
CA ALA A 212 3.94 -17.62 -9.88
C ALA A 212 3.62 -17.37 -8.40
N GLY A 213 2.90 -16.29 -8.09
CA GLY A 213 2.45 -16.00 -6.72
C GLY A 213 1.51 -17.09 -6.17
N VAL A 214 0.55 -17.55 -6.96
CA VAL A 214 -0.35 -18.65 -6.60
C VAL A 214 0.46 -19.93 -6.34
N ALA A 215 1.42 -20.26 -7.21
CA ALA A 215 2.30 -21.41 -7.03
C ALA A 215 3.12 -21.31 -5.74
N VAL A 216 3.60 -20.12 -5.35
CA VAL A 216 4.27 -19.90 -4.06
C VAL A 216 3.33 -20.18 -2.90
N VAL A 217 2.14 -19.57 -2.88
CA VAL A 217 1.18 -19.74 -1.77
C VAL A 217 0.75 -21.21 -1.64
N TRP A 218 0.45 -21.87 -2.76
CA TRP A 218 0.11 -23.30 -2.76
C TRP A 218 1.29 -24.17 -2.37
N GLY A 219 2.50 -23.88 -2.84
CA GLY A 219 3.71 -24.59 -2.49
C GLY A 219 3.99 -24.54 -0.99
N LEU A 220 3.84 -23.36 -0.36
CA LEU A 220 3.96 -23.21 1.09
C LEU A 220 2.87 -24.01 1.83
N ARG A 221 1.61 -23.92 1.38
CA ARG A 221 0.50 -24.67 2.00
C ARG A 221 0.66 -26.19 1.88
N PHE A 222 1.19 -26.67 0.75
CA PHE A 222 1.48 -28.08 0.55
C PHE A 222 2.68 -28.54 1.40
N ALA A 223 3.76 -27.75 1.45
CA ALA A 223 4.96 -28.09 2.19
C ALA A 223 4.74 -28.13 3.72
N TYR A 224 4.00 -27.16 4.26
CA TYR A 224 3.75 -27.04 5.70
C TYR A 224 2.51 -27.81 6.19
N GLY A 225 1.62 -28.21 5.27
CA GLY A 225 0.35 -28.86 5.58
C GLY A 225 -0.70 -27.91 6.18
N PRO A 226 -1.97 -28.35 6.27
CA PRO A 226 -3.03 -27.54 6.86
C PRO A 226 -2.82 -27.35 8.37
N ARG A 227 -3.08 -26.14 8.86
CA ARG A 227 -3.12 -25.81 10.29
C ARG A 227 -4.46 -25.20 10.65
N LEU A 228 -4.89 -25.45 11.89
CA LEU A 228 -6.05 -24.77 12.45
C LEU A 228 -5.73 -23.29 12.61
N SER A 229 -6.68 -22.44 12.19
CA SER A 229 -6.67 -21.03 12.55
C SER A 229 -6.72 -20.92 14.08
N GLY A 230 -6.00 -19.95 14.66
CA GLY A 230 -5.87 -19.84 16.12
C GLY A 230 -7.22 -19.88 16.87
N LEU A 231 -7.24 -20.57 18.02
CA LEU A 231 -8.42 -20.95 18.84
C LEU A 231 -9.38 -19.82 19.25
N SER A 232 -9.05 -18.54 18.98
CA SER A 232 -9.78 -17.37 19.49
C SER A 232 -10.47 -16.55 18.40
N THR A 233 -10.52 -17.03 17.16
CA THR A 233 -11.15 -16.31 16.04
C THR A 233 -12.53 -16.87 15.71
N PRO A 234 -13.54 -16.03 15.43
CA PRO A 234 -14.80 -16.49 14.85
C PRO A 234 -14.55 -17.31 13.58
N PRO A 235 -15.46 -18.23 13.21
CA PRO A 235 -15.38 -18.92 11.93
C PRO A 235 -15.27 -17.93 10.76
N LEU A 236 -14.45 -18.26 9.77
CA LEU A 236 -14.30 -17.46 8.56
C LEU A 236 -15.62 -17.40 7.78
N GLY A 237 -15.78 -16.39 6.92
CA GLY A 237 -16.95 -16.22 6.07
C GLY A 237 -18.00 -15.27 6.66
N LEU A 238 -19.27 -15.70 6.65
CA LEU A 238 -20.39 -14.86 7.08
C LEU A 238 -20.37 -14.56 8.58
N ASP A 239 -19.87 -15.48 9.41
CA ASP A 239 -19.75 -15.25 10.85
C ASP A 239 -18.71 -14.17 11.16
N MET A 240 -17.55 -14.20 10.47
CA MET A 240 -16.55 -13.14 10.54
C MET A 240 -17.09 -11.80 10.04
N LEU A 241 -17.84 -11.79 8.92
CA LEU A 241 -18.49 -10.57 8.43
C LEU A 241 -19.42 -9.98 9.49
N ARG A 242 -20.31 -10.81 10.05
CA ARG A 242 -21.24 -10.40 11.12
C ARG A 242 -20.46 -9.86 12.32
N TYR A 243 -19.42 -10.58 12.76
CA TYR A 243 -18.56 -10.17 13.85
C TYR A 243 -17.97 -8.77 13.61
N ASN A 244 -17.43 -8.53 12.41
CA ASN A 244 -16.83 -7.25 12.05
C ASN A 244 -17.84 -6.10 11.98
N LEU A 245 -19.03 -6.35 11.42
CA LEU A 245 -20.06 -5.32 11.27
C LEU A 245 -20.65 -4.88 12.62
N PHE A 246 -20.85 -5.82 13.55
CA PHE A 246 -21.52 -5.54 14.83
C PHE A 246 -20.56 -5.26 16.00
N ARG A 247 -19.25 -5.50 15.85
CA ARG A 247 -18.26 -5.17 16.88
C ARG A 247 -17.86 -3.69 16.80
N ASN A 248 -18.28 -2.89 17.80
CA ASN A 248 -17.96 -1.46 17.87
C ASN A 248 -16.45 -1.15 17.75
N HIS A 249 -15.60 -1.99 18.35
CA HIS A 249 -14.14 -1.83 18.29
C HIS A 249 -13.60 -1.84 16.85
N SER A 250 -14.20 -2.61 15.94
CA SER A 250 -13.79 -2.65 14.54
C SER A 250 -13.88 -1.28 13.89
N TRP A 251 -14.99 -0.57 14.12
CA TRP A 251 -15.22 0.77 13.56
C TRP A 251 -14.34 1.83 14.22
N VAL A 252 -14.12 1.75 15.53
CA VAL A 252 -13.25 2.68 16.26
C VAL A 252 -11.81 2.62 15.72
N PHE A 253 -11.23 1.41 15.62
CA PHE A 253 -9.85 1.27 15.13
C PHE A 253 -9.71 1.52 13.64
N LEU A 254 -10.71 1.14 12.83
CA LEU A 254 -10.72 1.44 11.41
C LEU A 254 -10.77 2.95 11.16
N PHE A 255 -11.64 3.67 11.88
CA PHE A 255 -11.73 5.13 11.79
C PHE A 255 -10.46 5.81 12.34
N ALA A 256 -9.91 5.35 13.46
CA ALA A 256 -8.67 5.90 14.01
C ALA A 256 -7.49 5.76 13.01
N THR A 257 -7.43 4.64 12.29
CA THR A 257 -6.37 4.34 11.32
C THR A 257 -6.55 5.08 9.99
N LEU A 258 -7.75 5.04 9.41
CA LEU A 258 -8.00 5.61 8.08
C LEU A 258 -8.36 7.10 8.13
N GLY A 259 -8.91 7.57 9.25
CA GLY A 259 -9.43 8.91 9.43
C GLY A 259 -10.54 9.24 8.42
N PRO A 260 -10.70 10.53 8.06
CA PRO A 260 -11.66 10.96 7.03
C PRO A 260 -11.16 10.71 5.60
N LEU A 261 -9.95 10.16 5.42
CA LEU A 261 -9.28 10.09 4.12
C LEU A 261 -10.04 9.26 3.07
N PRO A 262 -10.65 8.10 3.38
CA PRO A 262 -11.47 7.38 2.40
C PRO A 262 -12.63 8.21 1.85
N ILE A 263 -13.29 9.01 2.71
CA ILE A 263 -14.41 9.87 2.33
C ILE A 263 -13.90 11.02 1.45
N MET A 264 -12.86 11.72 1.88
CA MET A 264 -12.25 12.81 1.11
C MET A 264 -11.80 12.34 -0.27
N ALA A 265 -11.09 11.21 -0.31
CA ALA A 265 -10.65 10.56 -1.53
C ALA A 265 -11.85 10.27 -2.45
N PHE A 266 -12.88 9.59 -1.93
CA PHE A 266 -14.05 9.24 -2.73
C PHE A 266 -14.79 10.47 -3.29
N LEU A 267 -14.92 11.55 -2.51
CA LEU A 267 -15.59 12.78 -2.95
C LEU A 267 -14.81 13.48 -4.08
N GLY A 268 -13.47 13.50 -4.04
CA GLY A 268 -12.65 14.09 -5.10
C GLY A 268 -12.29 13.18 -6.27
N ARG A 269 -12.88 11.98 -6.35
CA ARG A 269 -12.54 10.97 -7.38
C ARG A 269 -12.68 11.43 -8.83
N ALA A 270 -13.47 12.47 -9.08
CA ALA A 270 -13.63 13.06 -10.42
C ALA A 270 -12.33 13.67 -10.95
N GLY A 271 -11.46 14.18 -10.06
CA GLY A 271 -10.16 14.77 -10.41
C GLY A 271 -9.00 13.78 -10.48
N TRP A 272 -9.25 12.49 -10.29
CA TRP A 272 -8.17 11.50 -10.21
C TRP A 272 -7.60 11.13 -11.59
N PRO A 273 -6.28 10.90 -11.69
CA PRO A 273 -5.70 10.28 -12.87
C PRO A 273 -6.32 8.91 -13.10
N ARG A 274 -6.36 8.48 -14.37
CA ARG A 274 -7.04 7.23 -14.76
C ARG A 274 -6.43 6.03 -14.04
N ARG A 275 -5.10 5.98 -13.91
CA ARG A 275 -4.38 4.97 -13.11
C ARG A 275 -4.94 4.79 -11.69
N LEU A 276 -5.07 5.86 -10.92
CA LEU A 276 -5.54 5.80 -9.52
C LEU A 276 -7.01 5.32 -9.45
N ARG A 277 -7.85 5.74 -10.39
CA ARG A 277 -9.24 5.25 -10.50
C ARG A 277 -9.30 3.75 -10.76
N ILE A 278 -8.48 3.25 -11.69
CA ILE A 278 -8.43 1.81 -11.98
C ILE A 278 -7.96 1.04 -10.75
N TRP A 279 -6.87 1.48 -10.12
CA TRP A 279 -6.37 0.84 -8.90
C TRP A 279 -7.37 0.86 -7.76
N PHE A 280 -8.13 1.94 -7.57
CA PHE A 280 -9.22 1.98 -6.59
C PHE A 280 -10.21 0.84 -6.84
N TRP A 281 -10.75 0.72 -8.06
CA TRP A 281 -11.80 -0.25 -8.37
C TRP A 281 -11.34 -1.70 -8.35
N VAL A 282 -10.07 -1.94 -8.66
CA VAL A 282 -9.49 -3.28 -8.67
C VAL A 282 -9.05 -3.71 -7.28
N LEU A 283 -8.43 -2.82 -6.50
CA LEU A 283 -7.83 -3.18 -5.22
C LEU A 283 -8.82 -3.02 -4.06
N VAL A 284 -9.47 -1.86 -3.91
CA VAL A 284 -10.21 -1.52 -2.69
C VAL A 284 -11.40 -2.45 -2.44
N PRO A 285 -12.31 -2.72 -3.40
CA PRO A 285 -13.45 -3.61 -3.17
C PRO A 285 -13.02 -5.02 -2.78
N ILE A 286 -12.06 -5.60 -3.51
CA ILE A 286 -11.55 -6.95 -3.24
C ILE A 286 -10.87 -6.98 -1.87
N TRP A 287 -10.06 -5.97 -1.55
CA TRP A 287 -9.36 -5.86 -0.27
C TRP A 287 -10.33 -5.83 0.90
N PHE A 288 -11.36 -4.98 0.85
CA PHE A 288 -12.37 -4.89 1.91
C PHE A 288 -13.18 -6.19 1.99
N LEU A 289 -13.58 -6.77 0.85
CA LEU A 289 -14.32 -8.03 0.83
C LEU A 289 -13.53 -9.15 1.53
N VAL A 290 -12.25 -9.36 1.17
CA VAL A 290 -11.42 -10.39 1.80
C VAL A 290 -11.32 -10.13 3.30
N HIS A 291 -10.93 -8.92 3.71
CA HIS A 291 -10.63 -8.65 5.13
C HIS A 291 -11.87 -8.66 6.02
N PHE A 292 -13.05 -8.28 5.53
CA PHE A 292 -14.27 -8.39 6.32
C PHE A 292 -14.73 -9.83 6.52
N PHE A 293 -14.36 -10.75 5.62
CA PHE A 293 -14.76 -12.15 5.68
C PHE A 293 -13.71 -13.08 6.30
N VAL A 294 -12.43 -12.72 6.28
CA VAL A 294 -11.35 -13.64 6.70
C VAL A 294 -10.48 -13.10 7.84
N ALA A 295 -10.67 -11.86 8.27
CA ALA A 295 -9.85 -11.24 9.29
C ALA A 295 -10.66 -10.36 10.24
N ILE A 296 -10.07 -10.05 11.39
CA ILE A 296 -10.67 -9.12 12.36
C ILE A 296 -10.36 -7.68 11.90
N VAL A 297 -11.39 -6.93 11.50
CA VAL A 297 -11.26 -5.56 10.98
C VAL A 297 -10.70 -4.58 12.02
N ALA A 298 -10.90 -4.87 13.31
CA ALA A 298 -10.28 -4.10 14.40
C ALA A 298 -8.74 -4.10 14.32
N GLU A 299 -8.12 -5.10 13.67
CA GLU A 299 -6.71 -5.09 13.32
C GLU A 299 -6.46 -4.19 12.11
N ALA A 300 -6.73 -2.89 12.27
CA ALA A 300 -6.85 -1.93 11.16
C ALA A 300 -5.56 -1.75 10.33
N ARG A 301 -4.41 -2.24 10.80
CA ARG A 301 -3.16 -2.37 10.01
C ARG A 301 -3.36 -3.07 8.67
N LEU A 302 -4.34 -3.96 8.57
CA LEU A 302 -4.72 -4.65 7.35
C LEU A 302 -5.14 -3.70 6.22
N PHE A 303 -5.57 -2.48 6.56
CA PHE A 303 -6.04 -1.48 5.60
C PHE A 303 -4.98 -0.43 5.23
N LEU A 304 -3.73 -0.57 5.72
CA LEU A 304 -2.65 0.37 5.41
C LEU A 304 -2.24 0.36 3.93
N VAL A 305 -2.41 -0.76 3.22
CA VAL A 305 -2.14 -0.83 1.78
C VAL A 305 -3.12 0.04 0.98
N PRO A 306 -4.46 -0.14 1.07
CA PRO A 306 -5.42 0.81 0.50
C PRO A 306 -5.22 2.25 0.96
N GLN A 307 -4.88 2.45 2.24
CA GLN A 307 -4.63 3.77 2.80
C GLN A 307 -3.53 4.51 2.06
N VAL A 308 -2.35 3.89 1.93
CA VAL A 308 -1.19 4.57 1.31
C VAL A 308 -1.28 4.62 -0.21
N LEU A 309 -1.80 3.58 -0.85
CA LEU A 309 -1.85 3.52 -2.31
C LEU A 309 -2.98 4.36 -2.89
N ILE A 310 -4.12 4.46 -2.20
CA ILE A 310 -5.36 4.96 -2.78
C ILE A 310 -5.91 6.14 -1.99
N PHE A 311 -6.16 5.98 -0.69
CA PHE A 311 -6.89 7.00 0.07
C PHE A 311 -6.08 8.26 0.32
N ILE A 312 -4.80 8.15 0.72
CA ILE A 312 -3.93 9.30 0.91
C ILE A 312 -3.75 10.09 -0.41
N PRO A 313 -3.25 9.51 -1.52
CA PRO A 313 -3.06 10.29 -2.75
C PRO A 313 -4.39 10.82 -3.32
N GLY A 314 -5.49 10.06 -3.21
CA GLY A 314 -6.82 10.51 -3.63
C GLY A 314 -7.31 11.73 -2.85
N ALA A 315 -7.11 11.74 -1.53
CA ALA A 315 -7.44 12.88 -0.68
C ALA A 315 -6.53 14.09 -0.98
N LEU A 316 -5.22 13.89 -1.16
CA LEU A 316 -4.28 14.97 -1.49
C LEU A 316 -4.58 15.62 -2.85
N LEU A 317 -4.96 14.83 -3.85
CA LEU A 317 -5.39 15.34 -5.16
C LEU A 317 -6.67 16.16 -5.06
N THR A 318 -7.57 15.81 -4.14
CA THR A 318 -8.78 16.59 -3.83
C THR A 318 -8.41 17.97 -3.29
N VAL A 319 -7.48 18.01 -2.32
CA VAL A 319 -6.98 19.26 -1.73
C VAL A 319 -6.28 20.12 -2.77
N LYS A 320 -5.43 19.52 -3.64
CA LYS A 320 -4.77 20.23 -4.75
C LYS A 320 -5.79 20.89 -5.68
N GLY A 321 -6.80 20.13 -6.13
CA GLY A 321 -7.84 20.65 -7.03
C GLY A 321 -8.65 21.80 -6.45
N THR A 322 -8.93 21.79 -5.14
CA THR A 322 -9.61 22.91 -4.47
C THR A 322 -8.73 24.17 -4.38
N ALA A 323 -7.41 24.00 -4.20
CA ALA A 323 -6.48 25.13 -4.16
C ALA A 323 -6.36 25.80 -5.54
N ASP A 324 -6.32 24.99 -6.61
CA ASP A 324 -6.20 25.48 -8.00
C ASP A 324 -7.52 26.09 -8.53
N GLY A 325 -8.66 25.55 -8.11
CA GLY A 325 -10.00 25.98 -8.56
C GLY A 325 -10.54 27.24 -7.86
N GLY A 326 -9.99 27.62 -6.70
CA GLY A 326 -10.44 28.75 -5.90
C GLY A 326 -10.07 30.14 -6.46
N VAL A 327 -9.25 30.23 -7.51
CA VAL A 327 -8.68 31.51 -8.00
C VAL A 327 -9.18 31.90 -9.40
N GLY A 328 -10.04 31.12 -10.06
CA GLY A 328 -10.42 31.48 -11.44
C GLY A 328 -11.61 30.77 -12.04
N GLY A 329 -12.81 31.11 -11.54
CA GLY A 329 -14.07 31.19 -12.29
C GLY A 329 -14.56 29.95 -13.04
N PRO A 330 -15.85 29.90 -13.40
CA PRO A 330 -16.32 28.95 -14.40
C PRO A 330 -15.53 29.22 -15.68
N LYS A 331 -14.60 28.31 -16.03
CA LYS A 331 -14.04 28.26 -17.38
C LYS A 331 -15.23 28.03 -18.31
N ASN A 332 -15.66 29.14 -18.88
CA ASN A 332 -16.54 29.22 -20.03
C ASN A 332 -16.16 28.08 -20.96
N GLN A 333 -16.98 27.02 -21.02
CA GLN A 333 -16.93 26.00 -22.07
C GLN A 333 -17.49 26.60 -23.37
N GLY A 334 -17.07 27.83 -23.67
CA GLY A 334 -17.44 28.56 -24.85
C GLY A 334 -16.67 28.01 -26.02
N GLY A 335 -17.41 27.44 -26.97
CA GLY A 335 -17.06 27.57 -28.37
C GLY A 335 -16.07 26.54 -28.92
N THR A 336 -16.43 25.26 -28.91
CA THR A 336 -16.25 24.49 -30.15
C THR A 336 -17.49 24.75 -31.01
N ALA A 337 -17.59 25.98 -31.51
CA ALA A 337 -18.36 26.22 -32.72
C ALA A 337 -17.77 25.28 -33.77
N ARG A 338 -18.54 24.26 -34.15
CA ARG A 338 -18.33 23.50 -35.37
C ARG A 338 -18.23 24.53 -36.49
N GLN A 339 -17.02 24.85 -36.93
CA GLN A 339 -16.85 25.33 -38.30
C GLN A 339 -17.33 24.17 -39.17
N ALA A 340 -18.52 24.36 -39.73
CA ALA A 340 -19.05 23.47 -40.75
C ALA A 340 -18.01 23.35 -41.87
N PRO A 341 -17.79 22.16 -42.43
CA PRO A 341 -16.98 22.03 -43.63
C PRO A 341 -17.58 22.92 -44.74
N PRO A 342 -16.76 23.66 -45.49
CA PRO A 342 -17.26 24.42 -46.63
C PRO A 342 -17.93 23.46 -47.61
N GLU A 343 -19.17 23.79 -47.99
CA GLU A 343 -19.90 23.14 -49.08
C GLU A 343 -18.99 23.03 -50.31
N ALA A 344 -18.75 21.79 -50.74
CA ALA A 344 -18.16 21.51 -52.04
C ALA A 344 -19.14 22.01 -53.10
N ALA A 345 -18.84 23.19 -53.65
CA ALA A 345 -19.53 23.77 -54.79
C ALA A 345 -19.51 22.77 -55.96
N ALA A 346 -20.70 22.51 -56.49
CA ALA A 346 -20.95 21.73 -57.67
C ALA A 346 -20.22 22.33 -58.88
N ALA A 347 -19.35 21.53 -59.52
CA ALA A 347 -18.87 21.77 -60.87
C ALA A 347 -19.75 20.97 -61.84
N SER A 348 -20.80 21.63 -62.32
CA SER A 348 -21.52 21.30 -63.54
C SER A 348 -20.78 21.95 -64.71
N THR A 349 -20.13 21.17 -65.55
CA THR A 349 -19.85 21.55 -66.95
C THR A 349 -19.89 20.31 -67.84
N ALA A 350 -20.98 20.26 -68.62
CA ALA A 350 -21.11 19.87 -70.02
C ALA A 350 -20.00 19.04 -70.69
N GLY A 351 -20.44 17.97 -71.34
CA GLY A 351 -19.73 17.16 -72.33
C GLY A 351 -20.63 16.03 -72.79
#